data_AF-A0A7Z3H5J3-F1
#
_entry.id   AF-A0A7Z3H5J3-F1
#
_cell.length_a   1.000
_cell.length_b   1.000
_cell.length_c   1.000
_cell.angle_alpha   90.00
_cell.angle_beta   90.00
_cell.angle_gamma   90.00
#
_symmetry.space_group_name_H-M   'P 1'
#
loop_
_entity.id
_entity.type
_entity.pdbx_description
1 polymer ?
#
loop_
_entity_poly.entity_id
_entity_poly.type
_entity_poly.pdbx_seq_one_letter_code
_entity_poly.pdbx_strand_id
1 'polypeptide(L)'
;MSPLNNDVRAAFVEALKEISTQMSIAYEQLGPVPEGHVFAQAGLQNGAEIVLDYFDHNEAGIAFEHLLYMIKEPPLVVSEQCIKTLAGIASALKMPFTIGQRLPC
;
A
#
# COMPACT_ATOMS: atom_id res chain seq x y z
N MET A 1 -8.44 14.46 17.79
CA MET A 1 -7.60 13.98 16.66
C MET A 1 -6.53 15.01 16.38
N SER A 2 -5.26 14.63 16.49
CA SER A 2 -4.13 15.52 16.23
C SER A 2 -4.04 15.85 14.73
N PRO A 3 -3.61 17.07 14.32
CA PRO A 3 -3.44 17.44 12.91
C PRO A 3 -2.61 16.41 12.13
N LEU A 4 -1.54 15.91 12.78
CA LEU A 4 -0.67 14.85 12.27
C LEU A 4 -1.40 13.57 11.83
N ASN A 5 -2.45 13.15 12.56
CA ASN A 5 -3.19 11.93 12.18
C ASN A 5 -4.06 12.15 10.94
N ASN A 6 -4.56 13.37 10.73
CA ASN A 6 -5.33 13.68 9.51
C ASN A 6 -4.41 13.76 8.30
N ASP A 7 -3.21 14.31 8.46
CA ASP A 7 -2.21 14.37 7.38
C ASP A 7 -1.73 12.97 6.98
N VAL A 8 -1.46 12.11 7.97
CA VAL A 8 -1.06 10.71 7.71
C VAL A 8 -2.20 9.93 7.06
N ARG A 9 -3.45 10.08 7.53
CA ARG A 9 -4.61 9.42 6.92
C ARG A 9 -4.81 9.86 5.46
N ALA A 10 -4.67 11.16 5.18
CA ALA A 10 -4.77 11.68 3.82
C ALA A 10 -3.69 11.07 2.91
N ALA A 11 -2.46 10.95 3.42
CA ALA A 11 -1.38 10.27 2.70
C ALA A 11 -1.68 8.79 2.43
N PHE A 12 -2.25 8.06 3.41
CA PHE A 12 -2.70 6.68 3.21
C PHE A 12 -3.76 6.58 2.11
N VAL A 13 -4.78 7.43 2.14
CA VAL A 13 -5.85 7.45 1.14
C VAL A 13 -5.30 7.77 -0.25
N GLU A 14 -4.36 8.71 -0.36
CA GLU A 14 -3.70 9.06 -1.62
C GLU A 14 -2.91 7.87 -2.19
N ALA A 15 -2.08 7.23 -1.37
CA ALA A 15 -1.31 6.06 -1.79
C ALA A 15 -2.23 4.88 -2.17
N LEU A 16 -3.26 4.61 -1.37
CA LEU A 16 -4.23 3.55 -1.64
C LEU A 16 -4.98 3.76 -2.94
N LYS A 17 -5.29 5.00 -3.33
CA LYS A 17 -5.98 5.30 -4.59
C LYS A 17 -5.15 4.81 -5.78
N GLU A 18 -3.86 5.10 -5.79
CA GLU A 18 -2.97 4.65 -6.86
C GLU A 18 -2.76 3.14 -6.80
N ILE A 19 -2.46 2.59 -5.63
CA ILE A 19 -2.22 1.15 -5.44
C ILE A 19 -3.43 0.33 -5.84
N SER A 20 -4.65 0.74 -5.45
CA SER A 20 -5.88 0.04 -5.82
C SER A 20 -6.14 0.09 -7.33
N THR A 21 -5.77 1.20 -7.98
CA THR A 21 -5.84 1.33 -9.44
C THR A 21 -4.87 0.36 -10.11
N GLN A 22 -3.60 0.35 -9.69
CA GLN A 22 -2.58 -0.57 -10.23
C GLN A 22 -2.93 -2.03 -9.95
N MET A 23 -3.47 -2.32 -8.76
CA MET A 23 -3.93 -3.64 -8.38
C MET A 23 -5.07 -4.10 -9.29
N SER A 24 -6.05 -3.23 -9.57
CA SER A 24 -7.16 -3.53 -10.49
C SER A 24 -6.66 -3.83 -11.90
N ILE A 25 -5.73 -3.01 -12.41
CA ILE A 25 -5.08 -3.25 -13.70
C ILE A 25 -4.34 -4.61 -13.69
N ALA A 26 -3.64 -4.93 -12.60
CA ALA A 26 -2.94 -6.20 -12.47
C ALA A 26 -3.91 -7.40 -12.47
N TYR A 27 -5.05 -7.30 -11.76
CA TYR A 27 -6.12 -8.31 -11.81
C TYR A 27 -6.70 -8.47 -13.22
N GLU A 28 -6.96 -7.36 -13.93
CA GLU A 28 -7.46 -7.39 -15.31
C GLU A 28 -6.44 -8.03 -16.27
N GLN A 29 -5.14 -7.74 -16.11
CA GLN A 29 -4.07 -8.33 -16.93
C GLN A 29 -3.84 -9.81 -16.63
N LEU A 30 -4.02 -10.23 -15.37
CA LEU A 30 -3.89 -11.63 -14.98
C LEU A 30 -5.06 -12.49 -15.50
N GLY A 31 -6.24 -11.89 -15.63
CA GLY A 31 -7.46 -12.60 -15.99
C GLY A 31 -8.00 -13.44 -14.83
N PRO A 32 -8.59 -14.63 -15.06
CA PRO A 32 -9.04 -15.50 -13.99
C PRO A 32 -7.85 -15.90 -13.12
N VAL A 33 -7.84 -15.43 -11.87
CA VAL A 33 -6.76 -15.70 -10.93
C VAL A 33 -6.73 -17.20 -10.60
N PRO A 34 -5.62 -17.91 -10.90
CA PRO A 34 -5.51 -19.32 -10.56
C PRO A 34 -5.58 -19.54 -9.05
N GLU A 35 -6.20 -20.64 -8.61
CA GLU A 35 -6.14 -21.06 -7.21
C GLU A 35 -4.67 -21.25 -6.79
N GLY A 36 -4.26 -20.60 -5.70
CA GLY A 36 -2.88 -20.59 -5.21
C GLY A 36 -1.98 -19.49 -5.78
N HIS A 37 -2.49 -18.63 -6.66
CA HIS A 37 -1.77 -17.43 -7.10
C HIS A 37 -1.78 -16.36 -5.99
N VAL A 38 -0.75 -15.50 -5.92
CA VAL A 38 -0.64 -14.46 -4.87
C VAL A 38 -1.87 -13.54 -4.84
N PHE A 39 -2.42 -13.21 -6.00
CA PHE A 39 -3.66 -12.45 -6.18
C PHE A 39 -4.94 -13.15 -5.68
N ALA A 40 -4.92 -14.46 -5.38
CA ALA A 40 -6.07 -15.15 -4.79
C ALA A 40 -6.19 -14.90 -3.28
N GLN A 41 -5.25 -14.16 -2.68
CA GLN A 41 -5.26 -13.85 -1.26
C GLN A 41 -6.27 -12.74 -0.95
N ALA A 42 -7.16 -12.99 0.02
CA ALA A 42 -8.16 -12.02 0.48
C ALA A 42 -7.51 -10.69 0.94
N GLY A 43 -6.27 -10.77 1.42
CA GLY A 43 -5.47 -9.60 1.82
C GLY A 43 -5.12 -8.65 0.68
N LEU A 44 -5.10 -9.11 -0.58
CA LEU A 44 -4.87 -8.27 -1.75
C LEU A 44 -6.19 -7.79 -2.38
N GLN A 45 -7.21 -8.64 -2.40
CA GLN A 45 -8.51 -8.30 -2.98
C GLN A 45 -9.20 -7.15 -2.22
N ASN A 46 -9.21 -7.23 -0.88
CA ASN A 46 -9.82 -6.20 -0.02
C ASN A 46 -8.75 -5.36 0.72
N GLY A 47 -7.54 -5.31 0.17
CA GLY A 47 -6.39 -4.74 0.88
C GLY A 47 -6.56 -3.26 1.25
N ALA A 48 -7.27 -2.47 0.45
CA ALA A 48 -7.56 -1.07 0.77
C ALA A 48 -8.47 -0.91 1.99
N GLU A 49 -9.50 -1.76 2.11
CA GLU A 49 -10.40 -1.76 3.29
C GLU A 49 -9.65 -2.21 4.53
N ILE A 50 -8.82 -3.26 4.41
CA ILE A 50 -7.99 -3.78 5.51
C ILE A 50 -7.01 -2.72 6.03
N VAL A 51 -6.32 -1.99 5.14
CA VAL A 51 -5.39 -0.94 5.53
C VAL A 51 -6.10 0.19 6.27
N LEU A 52 -7.26 0.63 5.80
CA LEU A 52 -8.03 1.68 6.47
C LEU A 52 -8.59 1.22 7.81
N ASP A 53 -9.03 -0.04 7.91
CA ASP A 53 -9.52 -0.63 9.15
C ASP A 53 -8.41 -0.67 10.22
N TYR A 54 -7.20 -1.12 9.88
CA TYR A 54 -6.05 -1.06 10.78
C TYR A 54 -5.73 0.37 11.20
N PHE A 55 -5.81 1.34 10.28
CA PHE A 55 -5.57 2.74 10.62
C PHE A 55 -6.63 3.27 11.61
N ASP A 56 -7.91 2.98 11.39
CA ASP A 56 -9.02 3.42 12.25
C ASP A 56 -8.97 2.73 13.64
N HIS A 57 -8.35 1.54 13.74
CA HIS A 57 -8.05 0.86 15.00
C HIS A 57 -6.77 1.36 15.72
N ASN A 58 -6.14 2.45 15.25
CA ASN A 58 -4.85 2.98 15.72
C ASN A 58 -3.64 2.07 15.47
N GLU A 59 -3.77 1.11 14.56
CA GLU A 59 -2.71 0.19 14.14
C GLU A 59 -2.06 0.69 12.84
N ALA A 60 -1.74 1.98 12.77
CA ALA A 60 -1.20 2.62 11.57
C ALA A 60 0.12 1.99 11.07
N GLY A 61 0.90 1.38 11.97
CA GLY A 61 2.08 0.61 11.58
C GLY A 61 1.74 -0.67 10.80
N ILE A 62 0.75 -1.42 11.27
CA ILE A 62 0.24 -2.62 10.58
C ILE A 62 -0.41 -2.22 9.26
N ALA A 63 -1.18 -1.13 9.26
CA ALA A 63 -1.73 -0.55 8.03
C ALA A 63 -0.63 -0.27 6.99
N PHE A 64 0.49 0.30 7.42
CA PHE A 64 1.62 0.58 6.54
C PHE A 64 2.28 -0.70 6.03
N GLU A 65 2.50 -1.69 6.89
CA GLU A 65 3.06 -2.99 6.50
C GLU A 65 2.18 -3.71 5.47
N HIS A 66 0.86 -3.71 5.69
CA HIS A 66 -0.10 -4.32 4.77
C HIS A 66 -0.10 -3.61 3.42
N LEU A 67 0.04 -2.29 3.42
CA LEU A 67 0.17 -1.50 2.19
C LEU A 67 1.48 -1.84 1.44
N LEU A 68 2.61 -2.00 2.13
CA LEU A 68 3.86 -2.45 1.51
C LEU A 68 3.74 -3.87 0.96
N TYR A 69 3.04 -4.74 1.67
CA TYR A 69 2.75 -6.10 1.23
C TYR A 69 1.98 -6.12 -0.09
N MET A 70 0.95 -5.27 -0.21
CA MET A 70 0.19 -5.10 -1.47
C MET A 70 1.05 -4.65 -2.65
N ILE A 71 2.14 -3.91 -2.42
CA ILE A 71 3.05 -3.48 -3.49
C ILE A 71 4.08 -4.57 -3.81
N LYS A 72 4.68 -5.17 -2.79
CA LYS A 72 5.84 -6.08 -2.93
C LYS A 72 5.48 -7.45 -3.45
N GLU A 73 4.33 -8.00 -3.05
CA GLU A 73 3.96 -9.37 -3.38
C GLU A 73 3.58 -9.55 -4.87
N PRO A 74 2.73 -8.67 -5.45
CA PRO A 74 2.43 -8.63 -6.89
C PRO A 74 3.40 -7.76 -7.74
N PRO A 75 4.64 -7.56 -7.30
CA PRO A 75 5.51 -6.41 -7.64
C PRO A 75 4.85 -5.26 -8.42
N LEU A 76 3.93 -4.52 -7.78
CA LEU A 76 3.24 -3.40 -8.44
C LEU A 76 4.20 -2.25 -8.73
N VAL A 77 4.10 -1.72 -9.94
CA VAL A 77 4.79 -0.50 -10.35
C VAL A 77 3.93 0.70 -9.93
N VAL A 78 4.40 1.42 -8.91
CA VAL A 78 3.79 2.67 -8.44
C VAL A 78 4.62 3.88 -8.87
N SER A 79 3.98 5.03 -8.98
CA SER A 79 4.61 6.29 -9.35
C SER A 79 5.59 6.79 -8.29
N GLU A 80 6.54 7.63 -8.72
CA GLU A 80 7.43 8.33 -7.80
C GLU A 80 6.69 9.18 -6.76
N GLN A 81 5.50 9.70 -7.12
CA GLN A 81 4.66 10.45 -6.20
C GLN A 81 4.14 9.54 -5.08
N CYS A 82 3.63 8.36 -5.41
CA CYS A 82 3.23 7.38 -4.42
C CYS A 82 4.40 6.98 -3.51
N ILE A 83 5.60 6.76 -4.07
CA ILE A 83 6.80 6.45 -3.27
C ILE A 83 7.13 7.56 -2.28
N LYS A 84 7.03 8.84 -2.69
CA LYS A 84 7.21 9.99 -1.79
C LYS A 84 6.17 10.04 -0.68
N THR A 85 4.90 9.80 -1.02
CA THR A 85 3.80 9.73 -0.05
C THR A 85 4.05 8.62 0.97
N LEU A 86 4.50 7.44 0.53
CA LEU A 86 4.87 6.33 1.41
C LEU A 86 6.07 6.62 2.31
N ALA A 87 7.09 7.30 1.78
CA ALA A 87 8.24 7.75 2.59
C ALA A 87 7.80 8.77 3.66
N GLY A 88 6.84 9.62 3.33
CA GLY A 88 6.21 10.56 4.28
C GLY A 88 5.48 9.84 5.42
N ILE A 89 4.66 8.84 5.09
CA ILE A 89 3.97 7.99 6.07
C ILE A 89 4.99 7.26 6.96
N ALA A 90 6.00 6.64 6.36
CA ALA A 90 7.06 5.93 7.10
C ALA A 90 7.79 6.84 8.08
N SER A 91 8.11 8.06 7.66
CA SER A 91 8.76 9.07 8.50
C SER A 91 7.87 9.49 9.66
N ALA A 92 6.56 9.69 9.42
CA ALA A 92 5.59 10.02 10.47
C ALA A 92 5.42 8.87 11.48
N LEU A 93 5.44 7.62 11.02
CA LEU A 93 5.33 6.42 11.84
C LEU A 93 6.68 5.98 12.45
N LYS A 94 7.78 6.63 12.10
CA LYS A 94 9.16 6.24 12.46
C LYS A 94 9.50 4.79 12.07
N MET A 95 8.97 4.34 10.95
CA MET A 95 9.18 2.99 10.43
C MET A 95 10.22 2.96 9.32
N PRO A 96 11.00 1.88 9.19
CA PRO A 96 11.88 1.70 8.06
C PRO A 96 11.06 1.48 6.79
N PHE A 97 11.36 2.27 5.75
CA PHE A 97 10.77 2.11 4.44
C PHE A 97 11.85 1.92 3.39
N THR A 98 11.76 0.79 2.69
CA THR A 98 12.63 0.47 1.57
C THR A 98 11.75 -0.21 0.52
N ILE A 99 11.29 0.58 -0.45
CA ILE A 99 10.93 0.04 -1.75
C ILE A 99 12.26 -0.22 -2.44
N GLY A 100 12.45 -1.43 -2.97
CA GLY A 100 13.64 -1.81 -3.72
C GLY A 100 13.74 -1.01 -5.02
N GLN A 101 13.96 0.30 -4.94
CA GLN A 101 14.57 1.02 -6.03
C GLN A 101 15.97 0.44 -6.15
N ARG A 102 16.16 -0.35 -7.20
CA ARG A 102 17.43 -0.36 -7.92
C ARG A 102 17.77 1.13 -8.12
N LEU A 103 18.63 1.68 -7.27
CA LEU A 103 19.31 2.93 -7.57
C LEU A 103 20.00 2.69 -8.93
N PRO A 104 19.71 3.47 -9.98
CA PRO A 104 20.65 3.52 -11.08
C PRO A 104 21.94 4.13 -10.52
N CYS A 105 23.00 3.31 -10.52
CA CYS A 105 24.37 3.81 -10.43
C CYS A 105 24.64 4.81 -11.56
#